data_AF-A0A950H9M6-F1
#
_entry.id   AF-A0A950H9M6-F1
#
_cell.length_a   1.000
_cell.length_b   1.000
_cell.length_c   1.000
_cell.angle_alpha   90.00
_cell.angle_beta   90.00
_cell.angle_gamma   90.00
#
_symmetry.space_group_name_H-M   'P 1'
#
loop_
_entity.id
_entity.type
_entity.pdbx_description
1 polymer ?
#
loop_
_entity_poly.entity_id
_entity_poly.type
_entity_poly.pdbx_seq_one_letter_code
_entity_poly.pdbx_strand_id
1 'polypeptide(L)'
;MRPRPWFKKGRLLAATGLVIVCAFPAFSGQPCAGCHPKEVQGFLATPMAHSMGPPGRGPSGTFYHSVSGTRFTIRSSTDHMTQRMERDGLASQYPIAYSVGSGAHAVAYLIQVGNHLFESPLSYYAASGWGMSPGYEDLKAPDFYRAVRPQCLFCHVGEARPIAGTLNAYRTPPFAAQAITCERCHGSSAAHLRNPVPGSIINPRKLPARARDSVCEQCHLSGEVGIPNPGKQIT
;
A
#
# COMPACT_ATOMS: atom_id res chain seq x y z
N MET A 1 -60.40 43.13 -30.63
CA MET A 1 -59.65 42.57 -29.47
C MET A 1 -59.75 41.05 -29.49
N ARG A 2 -58.66 40.38 -29.86
CA ARG A 2 -58.24 39.00 -29.54
C ARG A 2 -56.81 38.87 -30.10
N PRO A 3 -55.77 38.66 -29.29
CA PRO A 3 -54.39 38.68 -29.78
C PRO A 3 -54.04 37.37 -30.49
N ARG A 4 -53.38 37.48 -31.65
CA ARG A 4 -52.77 36.36 -32.37
C ARG A 4 -51.47 35.95 -31.65
N PRO A 5 -51.25 34.67 -31.31
CA PRO A 5 -49.98 34.24 -30.74
C PRO A 5 -48.90 34.15 -31.84
N TRP A 6 -47.76 34.77 -31.54
CA TRP A 6 -46.56 34.84 -32.37
C TRP A 6 -45.76 33.54 -32.23
N PHE A 7 -45.68 32.76 -33.31
CA PHE A 7 -44.80 31.59 -33.39
C PHE A 7 -43.33 32.04 -33.48
N LYS A 8 -42.56 31.87 -32.40
CA LYS A 8 -41.09 31.86 -32.46
C LYS A 8 -40.63 30.44 -32.76
N LYS A 9 -40.06 30.22 -33.95
CA LYS A 9 -39.33 28.99 -34.29
C LYS A 9 -38.03 28.95 -33.49
N GLY A 10 -38.02 28.22 -32.38
CA GLY A 10 -36.79 27.87 -31.67
C GLY A 10 -36.04 26.78 -32.45
N ARG A 11 -34.80 27.05 -32.86
CA ARG A 11 -33.89 26.03 -33.40
C ARG A 11 -33.55 25.05 -32.27
N LEU A 12 -33.96 23.79 -32.40
CA LEU A 12 -33.43 22.70 -31.57
C LEU A 12 -31.97 22.46 -31.98
N LEU A 13 -31.04 22.86 -31.13
CA LEU A 13 -29.66 22.40 -31.17
C LEU A 13 -29.64 21.03 -30.50
N ALA A 14 -29.45 19.97 -31.30
CA ALA A 14 -29.18 18.63 -30.78
C ALA A 14 -27.77 18.64 -30.15
N ALA A 15 -27.72 18.76 -28.83
CA ALA A 15 -26.49 18.51 -28.08
C ALA A 15 -26.25 17.00 -28.06
N THR A 16 -25.41 16.51 -28.96
CA THR A 16 -24.81 15.18 -28.85
C THR A 16 -23.90 15.16 -27.63
N GLY A 17 -24.48 14.81 -26.48
CA GLY A 17 -23.73 14.55 -25.26
C GLY A 17 -22.90 13.29 -25.46
N LEU A 18 -21.58 13.46 -25.60
CA LEU A 18 -20.64 12.37 -25.51
C LEU A 18 -20.69 11.86 -24.06
N VAL A 19 -21.37 10.73 -23.85
CA VAL A 19 -21.31 10.00 -22.58
C VAL A 19 -19.89 9.46 -22.49
N ILE A 20 -19.02 10.20 -21.82
CA ILE A 20 -17.75 9.67 -21.33
C ILE A 20 -18.15 8.63 -20.29
N VAL A 21 -18.21 7.37 -20.72
CA VAL A 21 -18.17 6.25 -19.79
C VAL A 21 -16.79 6.33 -19.16
N CYS A 22 -16.70 7.02 -18.01
CA CYS A 22 -15.62 6.80 -17.08
C CYS A 22 -15.72 5.32 -16.74
N ALA A 23 -14.92 4.50 -17.42
CA ALA A 23 -14.56 3.19 -16.91
C ALA A 23 -13.88 3.48 -15.57
N PHE A 24 -14.67 3.44 -14.50
CA PHE A 24 -14.12 3.28 -13.18
C PHE A 24 -13.16 2.11 -13.31
N PRO A 25 -11.88 2.26 -12.95
CA PRO A 25 -11.01 1.11 -12.87
C PRO A 25 -11.78 0.14 -11.99
N ALA A 26 -12.14 -1.01 -12.56
CA ALA A 26 -12.71 -2.07 -11.77
C ALA A 26 -11.71 -2.20 -10.62
N PHE A 27 -12.17 -1.91 -9.40
CA PHE A 27 -11.57 -2.49 -8.21
C PHE A 27 -11.31 -3.92 -8.64
N SER A 28 -10.05 -4.33 -8.78
CA SER A 28 -9.71 -5.70 -9.16
C SER A 28 -10.14 -6.56 -7.98
N GLY A 29 -11.45 -6.76 -7.89
CA GLY A 29 -12.14 -7.45 -6.82
C GLY A 29 -11.57 -8.83 -6.88
N GLN A 30 -10.85 -9.17 -5.82
CA GLN A 30 -10.13 -10.43 -5.65
C GLN A 30 -10.87 -11.55 -6.39
N PRO A 31 -10.27 -12.25 -7.37
CA PRO A 31 -10.98 -13.21 -8.22
C PRO A 31 -11.66 -14.32 -7.41
N CYS A 32 -11.21 -14.52 -6.17
CA CYS A 32 -11.79 -15.40 -5.17
C CYS A 32 -13.22 -15.00 -4.73
N ALA A 33 -13.58 -13.72 -4.74
CA ALA A 33 -14.82 -13.21 -4.14
C ALA A 33 -16.09 -13.72 -4.84
N GLY A 34 -16.01 -14.04 -6.13
CA GLY A 34 -17.15 -14.56 -6.89
C GLY A 34 -17.62 -15.93 -6.39
N CYS A 35 -16.71 -16.75 -5.87
CA CYS A 35 -17.02 -18.10 -5.35
C CYS A 35 -16.91 -18.18 -3.82
N HIS A 36 -16.06 -17.35 -3.21
CA HIS A 36 -15.73 -17.35 -1.78
C HIS A 36 -16.00 -15.98 -1.11
N PRO A 37 -17.23 -15.43 -1.19
CA PRO A 37 -17.51 -14.09 -0.69
C PRO A 37 -17.32 -13.98 0.84
N LYS A 38 -17.63 -15.05 1.59
CA LYS A 38 -17.52 -15.06 3.06
C LYS A 38 -16.06 -15.03 3.50
N GLU A 39 -15.22 -15.84 2.87
CA GLU A 39 -13.80 -15.93 3.16
C GLU A 39 -13.09 -14.62 2.79
N VAL A 40 -13.42 -14.05 1.62
CA VAL A 40 -12.88 -12.75 1.21
C VAL A 40 -13.31 -11.65 2.18
N GLN A 41 -14.58 -11.57 2.55
CA GLN A 41 -15.05 -10.59 3.53
C GLN A 41 -14.36 -10.76 4.89
N GLY A 42 -14.19 -12.00 5.34
CA GLY A 42 -13.46 -12.31 6.57
C GLY A 42 -12.00 -11.84 6.50
N PHE A 43 -11.31 -12.10 5.39
CA PHE A 43 -9.93 -11.65 5.18
C PHE A 43 -9.82 -10.12 5.13
N LEU A 44 -10.73 -9.45 4.42
CA LEU A 44 -10.75 -7.99 4.31
C LEU A 44 -10.95 -7.27 5.65
N ALA A 45 -11.47 -7.95 6.68
CA ALA A 45 -11.57 -7.40 8.03
C ALA A 45 -10.27 -7.55 8.85
N THR A 46 -9.25 -8.23 8.32
CA THR A 46 -7.99 -8.48 9.05
C THR A 46 -6.96 -7.37 8.82
N PRO A 47 -6.01 -7.17 9.76
CA PRO A 47 -4.88 -6.26 9.56
C PRO A 47 -4.03 -6.58 8.32
N MET A 48 -3.93 -7.85 7.91
CA MET A 48 -3.14 -8.26 6.74
C MET A 48 -3.69 -7.67 5.44
N ALA A 49 -5.02 -7.65 5.27
CA ALA A 49 -5.65 -7.02 4.10
C ALA A 49 -5.45 -5.49 4.04
N HIS A 50 -4.94 -4.89 5.12
CA HIS A 50 -4.64 -3.48 5.24
C HIS A 50 -3.15 -3.20 5.47
N SER A 51 -2.26 -4.17 5.20
CA SER A 51 -0.81 -4.07 5.42
C SER A 51 -0.12 -2.97 4.62
N MET A 52 -0.80 -2.43 3.62
CA MET A 52 -0.41 -1.24 2.85
C MET A 52 -1.67 -0.47 2.48
N GLY A 53 -1.54 0.84 2.27
CA GLY A 53 -2.69 1.68 1.94
C GLY A 53 -2.32 2.97 1.22
N PRO A 54 -3.32 3.82 0.96
CA PRO A 54 -3.10 5.14 0.37
C PRO A 54 -2.19 6.00 1.27
N PRO A 55 -1.54 7.02 0.72
CA PRO A 55 -0.57 7.83 1.45
C PRO A 55 -1.16 8.61 2.63
N GLY A 56 -2.46 8.94 2.59
CA GLY A 56 -3.17 9.75 3.59
C GLY A 56 -3.46 9.10 4.96
N ARG A 57 -2.83 7.95 5.28
CA ARG A 57 -3.15 7.21 6.51
C ARG A 57 -2.45 7.82 7.73
N GLY A 58 -3.09 8.79 8.39
CA GLY A 58 -2.61 9.40 9.65
C GLY A 58 -3.05 10.86 9.78
N PRO A 59 -3.09 11.42 10.99
CA PRO A 59 -3.53 12.80 11.21
C PRO A 59 -2.47 13.82 10.78
N SER A 60 -2.90 15.04 10.44
CA SER A 60 -1.96 16.17 10.38
C SER A 60 -1.34 16.42 11.76
N GLY A 61 -0.14 16.98 11.82
CA GLY A 61 0.54 17.21 13.09
C GLY A 61 1.94 17.77 12.97
N THR A 62 2.64 17.82 14.09
CA THR A 62 4.05 18.21 14.15
C THR A 62 4.82 17.25 15.06
N PHE A 63 6.11 17.10 14.80
CA PHE A 63 7.02 16.33 15.64
C PHE A 63 8.37 17.05 15.73
N TYR A 64 9.00 17.05 16.90
CA TYR A 64 10.32 17.64 17.09
C TYR A 64 11.31 16.57 17.53
N HIS A 65 12.34 16.35 16.72
CA HIS A 65 13.38 15.37 17.00
C HIS A 65 14.57 16.05 17.69
N SER A 66 14.60 15.97 19.02
CA SER A 66 15.58 16.67 19.86
C SER A 66 17.04 16.35 19.54
N VAL A 67 17.36 15.10 19.16
CA VAL A 67 18.73 14.65 18.85
C VAL A 67 19.31 15.41 17.64
N SER A 68 18.49 15.68 16.64
CA SER A 68 18.90 16.34 15.39
C SER A 68 18.53 17.82 15.30
N GLY A 69 17.71 18.32 16.24
CA GLY A 69 17.07 19.63 16.12
C GLY A 69 16.08 19.75 14.97
N THR A 70 15.64 18.64 14.36
CA THR A 70 14.73 18.67 13.20
C THR A 70 13.28 18.83 13.64
N ARG A 71 12.59 19.83 13.09
CA ARG A 71 11.13 19.98 13.20
C ARG A 71 10.46 19.37 11.98
N PHE A 72 9.47 18.54 12.21
CA PHE A 72 8.64 17.95 11.19
C PHE A 72 7.22 18.55 11.25
N THR A 73 6.65 18.84 10.08
CA THR A 73 5.25 19.23 9.92
C THR A 73 4.58 18.30 8.92
N ILE A 74 3.48 17.69 9.33
CA ILE A 74 2.71 16.75 8.53
C ILE A 74 1.39 17.41 8.16
N ARG A 75 1.09 17.45 6.87
CA ARG A 75 -0.24 17.78 6.33
C ARG A 75 -0.80 16.54 5.69
N SER A 76 -1.97 16.12 6.16
CA SER A 76 -2.63 14.88 5.74
C SER A 76 -4.09 15.14 5.41
N SER A 77 -4.55 14.54 4.32
CA SER A 77 -5.94 14.36 3.91
C SER A 77 -6.13 12.88 3.53
N THR A 78 -7.37 12.48 3.22
CA THR A 78 -7.69 11.06 2.90
C THR A 78 -6.77 10.44 1.84
N ASP A 79 -6.42 11.21 0.80
CA ASP A 79 -5.70 10.71 -0.37
C ASP A 79 -4.28 11.29 -0.52
N HIS A 80 -3.89 12.23 0.33
CA HIS A 80 -2.61 12.93 0.21
C HIS A 80 -1.98 13.16 1.58
N MET A 81 -0.66 12.97 1.65
CA MET A 81 0.12 13.39 2.80
C MET A 81 1.43 14.03 2.32
N THR A 82 1.82 15.12 2.96
CA THR A 82 3.15 15.72 2.81
C THR A 82 3.83 15.82 4.16
N GLN A 83 5.12 15.51 4.18
CA GLN A 83 5.97 15.71 5.35
C GLN A 83 7.01 16.77 5.02
N ARG A 84 7.05 17.83 5.83
CA ARG A 84 8.02 18.91 5.75
C ARG A 84 9.02 18.78 6.89
N MET A 85 10.31 18.94 6.60
CA MET A 85 11.41 18.91 7.55
C MET A 85 12.09 20.26 7.59
N GLU A 86 12.41 20.76 8.78
CA GLU A 86 13.13 22.00 9.01
C GLU A 86 14.26 21.77 10.01
N ARG A 87 15.50 22.12 9.63
CA ARG A 87 16.70 22.00 10.46
C ARG A 87 17.71 23.06 10.01
N ASP A 88 18.34 23.77 10.95
CA ASP A 88 19.37 24.79 10.69
C ASP A 88 18.96 25.86 9.66
N GLY A 89 17.69 26.27 9.65
CA GLY A 89 17.15 27.25 8.71
C GLY A 89 16.88 26.71 7.30
N LEU A 90 17.21 25.46 7.02
CA LEU A 90 16.88 24.77 5.78
C LEU A 90 15.56 24.02 5.90
N ALA A 91 14.84 23.93 4.80
CA ALA A 91 13.58 23.20 4.76
C ALA A 91 13.40 22.39 3.48
N SER A 92 12.87 21.18 3.63
CA SER A 92 12.48 20.29 2.55
C SER A 92 11.05 19.79 2.77
N GLN A 93 10.36 19.42 1.69
CA GLN A 93 9.01 18.88 1.77
C GLN A 93 8.85 17.75 0.76
N TYR A 94 8.33 16.62 1.24
CA TYR A 94 8.17 15.41 0.43
C TYR A 94 6.72 14.93 0.43
N PRO A 95 6.14 14.62 -0.74
CA PRO A 95 4.87 13.92 -0.81
C PRO A 95 5.08 12.45 -0.45
N ILE A 96 4.22 11.93 0.42
CA ILE A 96 4.16 10.51 0.70
C ILE A 96 3.47 9.83 -0.48
N ALA A 97 4.10 8.77 -0.99
CA ALA A 97 3.57 7.95 -2.07
C ALA A 97 2.71 6.80 -1.52
N TYR A 98 3.14 6.21 -0.39
CA TYR A 98 2.49 5.04 0.19
C TYR A 98 2.52 5.02 1.72
N SER A 99 1.53 4.37 2.33
CA SER A 99 1.56 3.98 3.74
C SER A 99 1.73 2.48 3.89
N VAL A 100 2.53 2.05 4.87
CA VAL A 100 2.88 0.65 5.15
C VAL A 100 2.53 0.34 6.60
N GLY A 101 1.92 -0.82 6.82
CA GLY A 101 1.38 -1.26 8.10
C GLY A 101 -0.12 -1.02 8.22
N SER A 102 -0.80 -1.89 8.96
CA SER A 102 -2.25 -1.86 9.16
C SER A 102 -2.75 -0.68 10.00
N GLY A 103 -1.85 -0.01 10.73
CA GLY A 103 -2.19 1.01 11.71
C GLY A 103 -2.63 0.47 13.08
N ALA A 104 -2.69 -0.86 13.26
CA ALA A 104 -2.99 -1.44 14.57
C ALA A 104 -1.91 -1.14 15.63
N HIS A 105 -0.65 -1.05 15.19
CA HIS A 105 0.48 -0.65 16.02
C HIS A 105 1.13 0.63 15.50
N ALA A 106 1.47 0.63 14.21
CA ALA A 106 2.10 1.75 13.55
C ALA A 106 1.78 1.79 12.06
N VAL A 107 1.99 2.96 11.48
CA VAL A 107 2.03 3.23 10.04
C VAL A 107 3.37 3.87 9.73
N ALA A 108 4.14 3.23 8.85
CA ALA A 108 5.31 3.82 8.22
C ALA A 108 4.93 4.42 6.87
N TYR A 109 5.75 5.36 6.38
CA TYR A 109 5.45 6.08 5.14
C TYR A 109 6.60 5.98 4.16
N LEU A 110 6.29 5.88 2.88
CA LEU A 110 7.28 5.81 1.81
C LEU A 110 7.14 7.01 0.89
N ILE A 111 8.28 7.55 0.45
CA ILE A 111 8.33 8.46 -0.70
C ILE A 111 8.82 7.71 -1.92
N GLN A 112 8.53 8.27 -3.09
CA GLN A 112 9.04 7.78 -4.35
C GLN A 112 9.82 8.87 -5.08
N VAL A 113 11.07 8.60 -5.41
CA VAL A 113 11.93 9.48 -6.22
C VAL A 113 12.31 8.73 -7.49
N GLY A 114 11.72 9.15 -8.62
CA GLY A 114 11.81 8.39 -9.87
C GLY A 114 11.18 6.99 -9.70
N ASN A 115 11.98 5.95 -9.92
CA ASN A 115 11.62 4.55 -9.71
C ASN A 115 12.05 3.99 -8.34
N HIS A 116 12.60 4.82 -7.45
CA HIS A 116 13.15 4.37 -6.17
C HIS A 116 12.20 4.68 -5.01
N LEU A 117 12.08 3.74 -4.07
CA LEU A 117 11.30 3.90 -2.84
C LEU A 117 12.21 4.13 -1.63
N PHE A 118 11.85 5.09 -0.80
CA PHE A 118 12.58 5.43 0.43
C PHE A 118 11.63 5.53 1.63
N GLU A 119 12.08 5.04 2.77
CA GLU A 119 11.36 5.09 4.04
C GLU A 119 11.46 6.49 4.65
N SER A 120 10.32 7.01 5.11
CA SER A 120 10.26 8.25 5.87
C SER A 120 10.99 8.13 7.21
N PRO A 121 11.65 9.21 7.69
CA PRO A 121 12.13 9.27 9.07
C PRO A 121 11.03 9.27 10.13
N LEU A 122 9.77 9.46 9.75
CA LEU A 122 8.63 9.52 10.66
C LEU A 122 7.65 8.38 10.42
N SER A 123 7.14 7.83 11.51
CA SER A 123 6.01 6.91 11.56
C SER A 123 4.92 7.48 12.48
N TYR A 124 3.69 6.99 12.30
CA TYR A 124 2.59 7.25 13.21
C TYR A 124 2.31 5.99 14.02
N TYR A 125 2.43 6.09 15.34
CA TYR A 125 2.18 5.01 16.29
C TYR A 125 0.80 5.19 16.91
N ALA A 126 -0.03 4.15 16.92
CA ALA A 126 -1.40 4.25 17.42
C ALA A 126 -1.47 4.67 18.90
N ALA A 127 -0.48 4.25 19.70
CA ALA A 127 -0.44 4.51 21.13
C ALA A 127 0.17 5.88 21.51
N SER A 128 1.05 6.45 20.67
CA SER A 128 1.87 7.61 21.04
C SER A 128 1.89 8.74 20.00
N GLY A 129 1.23 8.56 18.86
CA GLY A 129 1.20 9.54 17.79
C GLY A 129 2.47 9.55 16.94
N TRP A 130 2.87 10.73 16.46
CA TRP A 130 4.05 10.89 15.61
C TRP A 130 5.34 10.58 16.37
N GLY A 131 6.23 9.79 15.75
CA GLY A 131 7.54 9.47 16.28
C GLY A 131 8.53 9.12 15.17
N MET A 132 9.81 9.04 15.52
CA MET A 132 10.83 8.58 14.57
C MET A 132 10.55 7.14 14.15
N SER A 133 10.75 6.82 12.87
CA SER A 133 10.70 5.46 12.37
C SER A 133 11.89 4.64 12.91
N PRO A 134 11.74 3.32 13.09
CA PRO A 134 12.81 2.49 13.65
C PRO A 134 14.12 2.61 12.89
N GLY A 135 15.20 2.88 13.61
CA GLY A 135 16.54 3.12 13.07
C GLY A 135 16.83 4.58 12.73
N TYR A 136 15.92 5.52 13.03
CA TYR A 136 16.17 6.96 12.90
C TYR A 136 16.34 7.71 14.23
N GLU A 137 16.08 7.06 15.37
CA GLU A 137 15.97 7.68 16.70
C GLU A 137 17.24 8.41 17.14
N ASP A 138 18.41 7.87 16.82
CA ASP A 138 19.69 8.44 17.27
C ASP A 138 20.43 9.21 16.16
N LEU A 139 19.79 9.41 15.00
CA LEU A 139 20.43 10.08 13.89
C LEU A 139 20.47 11.60 14.10
N LYS A 140 21.66 12.16 13.96
CA LYS A 140 21.89 13.62 14.03
C LYS A 140 21.41 14.35 12.77
N ALA A 141 21.25 13.64 11.66
CA ALA A 141 20.78 14.19 10.39
C ALA A 141 19.82 13.21 9.69
N PRO A 142 18.61 12.98 10.23
CA PRO A 142 17.60 12.17 9.55
C PRO A 142 17.23 12.82 8.22
N ASP A 143 17.01 11.99 7.20
CA ASP A 143 16.50 12.34 5.86
C ASP A 143 15.97 11.07 5.16
N PHE A 144 15.34 11.19 4.00
CA PHE A 144 14.75 10.09 3.23
C PHE A 144 15.78 9.26 2.46
N TYR A 145 16.84 8.78 3.12
CA TYR A 145 17.91 8.01 2.49
C TYR A 145 17.78 6.48 2.66
N ARG A 146 16.92 6.01 3.57
CA ARG A 146 16.74 4.56 3.79
C ARG A 146 15.99 3.94 2.62
N ALA A 147 16.73 3.22 1.79
CA ALA A 147 16.22 2.47 0.65
C ALA A 147 15.23 1.38 1.10
N VAL A 148 14.01 1.43 0.57
CA VAL A 148 13.02 0.36 0.78
C VAL A 148 13.39 -0.80 -0.12
N ARG A 149 13.90 -1.87 0.48
CA ARG A 149 14.33 -3.06 -0.26
C ARG A 149 13.17 -4.04 -0.44
N PRO A 150 13.25 -4.96 -1.42
CA PRO A 150 12.17 -5.92 -1.64
C PRO A 150 11.90 -6.83 -0.43
N GLN A 151 12.90 -7.06 0.43
CA GLN A 151 12.73 -7.82 1.67
C GLN A 151 11.74 -7.15 2.65
N CYS A 152 11.72 -5.81 2.70
CA CYS A 152 10.74 -5.08 3.50
C CYS A 152 9.33 -5.27 2.91
N LEU A 153 9.22 -5.23 1.58
CA LEU A 153 7.94 -5.30 0.90
C LEU A 153 7.36 -6.73 0.93
N PHE A 154 8.21 -7.76 0.96
CA PHE A 154 7.79 -9.15 1.01
C PHE A 154 6.72 -9.38 2.10
N CYS A 155 6.94 -8.93 3.33
CA CYS A 155 5.97 -9.15 4.41
C CYS A 155 4.78 -8.16 4.39
N HIS A 156 4.89 -7.08 3.64
CA HIS A 156 3.97 -5.95 3.74
C HIS A 156 3.07 -5.75 2.52
N VAL A 157 3.40 -6.35 1.38
CA VAL A 157 2.64 -6.20 0.13
C VAL A 157 2.28 -7.54 -0.50
N GLY A 158 1.27 -7.52 -1.37
CA GLY A 158 0.85 -8.70 -2.13
C GLY A 158 1.85 -9.05 -3.21
N GLU A 159 2.30 -8.05 -3.98
CA GLU A 159 3.30 -8.26 -5.02
C GLU A 159 4.02 -6.95 -5.36
N ALA A 160 5.31 -6.88 -5.01
CA ALA A 160 6.22 -5.84 -5.46
C ALA A 160 6.82 -6.20 -6.83
N ARG A 161 7.24 -5.19 -7.59
CA ARG A 161 7.81 -5.35 -8.94
C ARG A 161 9.23 -4.78 -9.01
N PRO A 162 10.20 -5.36 -8.27
CA PRO A 162 11.56 -4.84 -8.24
C PRO A 162 12.24 -4.94 -9.62
N ILE A 163 13.16 -4.02 -9.87
CA ILE A 163 14.06 -4.07 -11.03
C ILE A 163 15.31 -4.85 -10.59
N ALA A 164 15.59 -5.95 -11.28
CA ALA A 164 16.71 -6.82 -10.98
C ALA A 164 18.04 -6.04 -11.01
N GLY A 165 18.94 -6.36 -10.06
CA GLY A 165 20.24 -5.69 -9.94
C GLY A 165 20.19 -4.31 -9.27
N THR A 166 19.04 -3.88 -8.74
CA THR A 166 18.91 -2.60 -8.02
C THR A 166 18.57 -2.82 -6.54
N LEU A 167 18.88 -1.83 -5.70
CA LEU A 167 18.64 -1.90 -4.25
C LEU A 167 17.17 -1.69 -3.89
N ASN A 168 16.53 -0.71 -4.52
CA ASN A 168 15.19 -0.22 -4.19
C ASN A 168 14.48 0.40 -5.40
N ALA A 169 14.86 0.01 -6.63
CA ALA A 169 14.17 0.47 -7.82
C ALA A 169 13.07 -0.52 -8.23
N TYR A 170 11.93 0.02 -8.64
CA TYR A 170 10.73 -0.74 -8.98
C TYR A 170 10.17 -0.33 -10.34
N ARG A 171 9.44 -1.24 -10.98
CA ARG A 171 8.69 -0.93 -12.21
C ARG A 171 7.60 0.11 -11.92
N THR A 172 6.99 0.65 -12.97
CA THR A 172 5.82 1.53 -12.84
C THR A 172 4.57 0.79 -13.32
N PRO A 173 3.52 0.61 -12.49
CA PRO A 173 3.50 0.86 -11.04
C PRO A 173 4.42 -0.12 -10.26
N PRO A 174 4.87 0.26 -9.05
CA PRO A 174 5.82 -0.54 -8.24
C PRO A 174 5.20 -1.79 -7.61
N PHE A 175 3.87 -1.81 -7.50
CA PHE A 175 3.11 -2.92 -6.92
C PHE A 175 2.09 -3.43 -7.94
N ALA A 176 2.05 -4.75 -8.14
CA ALA A 176 0.90 -5.39 -8.78
C ALA A 176 -0.24 -5.58 -7.76
N ALA A 177 0.10 -5.73 -6.47
CA ALA A 177 -0.83 -5.74 -5.35
C ALA A 177 -0.20 -5.06 -4.12
N GLN A 178 -0.84 -4.00 -3.61
CA GLN A 178 -0.31 -3.17 -2.53
C GLN A 178 -0.38 -3.85 -1.15
N ALA A 179 -1.52 -4.39 -0.74
CA ALA A 179 -1.65 -5.12 0.54
C ALA A 179 -1.49 -6.63 0.34
N ILE A 180 -1.26 -7.37 1.42
CA ILE A 180 -1.24 -8.85 1.41
C ILE A 180 -2.53 -9.37 0.78
N THR A 181 -2.40 -10.35 -0.12
CA THR A 181 -3.52 -10.93 -0.87
C THR A 181 -3.78 -12.39 -0.45
N CYS A 182 -4.89 -12.97 -0.93
CA CYS A 182 -5.21 -14.38 -0.73
C CYS A 182 -4.05 -15.29 -1.16
N GLU A 183 -3.42 -14.97 -2.29
CA GLU A 183 -2.35 -15.78 -2.88
C GLU A 183 -1.08 -15.83 -2.04
N ARG A 184 -0.88 -14.91 -1.08
CA ARG A 184 0.26 -14.98 -0.14
C ARG A 184 0.22 -16.22 0.75
N CYS A 185 -0.98 -16.69 1.09
CA CYS A 185 -1.18 -17.91 1.87
C CYS A 185 -1.58 -19.10 1.01
N HIS A 186 -2.32 -18.85 -0.06
CA HIS A 186 -2.93 -19.88 -0.90
C HIS A 186 -2.08 -20.28 -2.12
N GLY A 187 -0.99 -19.55 -2.39
CA GLY A 187 -0.22 -19.67 -3.62
C GLY A 187 -0.98 -19.10 -4.83
N SER A 188 -0.44 -19.30 -6.03
CA SER A 188 -1.08 -18.86 -7.26
C SER A 188 -2.46 -19.51 -7.43
N SER A 189 -3.48 -18.68 -7.65
CA SER A 189 -4.86 -19.10 -7.87
C SER A 189 -5.12 -19.59 -9.30
N ALA A 190 -4.17 -19.44 -10.22
CA ALA A 190 -4.41 -19.63 -11.66
C ALA A 190 -4.90 -21.04 -12.03
N ALA A 191 -4.37 -22.09 -11.40
CA ALA A 191 -4.82 -23.46 -11.63
C ALA A 191 -6.25 -23.67 -11.10
N HIS A 192 -6.53 -23.13 -9.92
CA HIS A 192 -7.84 -23.21 -9.27
C HIS A 192 -8.93 -22.49 -10.06
N LEU A 193 -8.65 -21.29 -10.56
CA LEU A 193 -9.60 -20.53 -11.37
C LEU A 193 -9.95 -21.22 -12.68
N ARG A 194 -9.03 -22.00 -13.27
CA ARG A 194 -9.29 -22.79 -14.48
C ARG A 194 -10.11 -24.05 -14.21
N ASN A 195 -9.86 -24.72 -13.08
CA ASN A 195 -10.54 -25.96 -12.72
C ASN A 195 -10.64 -26.10 -11.18
N PRO A 196 -11.73 -25.62 -10.56
CA PRO A 196 -11.85 -25.54 -9.11
C PRO A 196 -12.20 -26.90 -8.49
N VAL A 197 -11.20 -27.78 -8.41
CA VAL A 197 -11.29 -29.12 -7.78
C VAL A 197 -10.52 -29.16 -6.45
N PRO A 198 -10.85 -30.07 -5.52
CA PRO A 198 -10.06 -30.26 -4.30
C PRO A 198 -8.57 -30.44 -4.60
N GLY A 199 -7.72 -29.67 -3.92
CA GLY A 199 -6.26 -29.71 -4.11
C GLY A 199 -5.71 -28.79 -5.21
N SER A 200 -6.56 -28.14 -6.01
CA SER A 200 -6.11 -27.16 -7.03
C SER A 200 -5.63 -25.82 -6.45
N ILE A 201 -5.87 -25.58 -5.16
CA ILE A 201 -5.36 -24.45 -4.37
C ILE A 201 -4.95 -24.93 -2.98
N ILE A 202 -3.93 -24.30 -2.40
CA ILE A 202 -3.52 -24.59 -1.03
C ILE A 202 -4.66 -24.16 -0.10
N ASN A 203 -4.98 -24.97 0.91
CA ASN A 203 -5.85 -24.56 2.00
C ASN A 203 -5.08 -24.74 3.32
N PRO A 204 -4.57 -23.66 3.94
CA PRO A 204 -3.75 -23.76 5.15
C PRO A 204 -4.42 -24.56 6.28
N ARG A 205 -5.76 -24.52 6.41
CA ARG A 205 -6.51 -25.29 7.43
C ARG A 205 -6.40 -26.81 7.24
N LYS A 206 -6.12 -27.27 6.03
CA LYS A 206 -6.01 -28.70 5.69
C LYS A 206 -4.56 -29.21 5.65
N LEU A 207 -3.58 -28.33 5.86
CA LEU A 207 -2.17 -28.72 5.87
C LEU A 207 -1.79 -29.38 7.21
N PRO A 208 -0.84 -30.35 7.21
CA PRO A 208 -0.18 -30.79 8.43
C PRO A 208 0.46 -29.60 9.17
N ALA A 209 0.54 -29.67 10.51
CA ALA A 209 0.95 -28.54 11.36
C ALA A 209 2.20 -27.80 10.85
N ARG A 210 3.30 -28.52 10.59
CA ARG A 210 4.54 -27.91 10.07
C ARG A 210 4.35 -27.15 8.75
N ALA A 211 3.56 -27.68 7.83
CA ALA A 211 3.32 -27.04 6.53
C ALA A 211 2.32 -25.88 6.63
N ARG A 212 1.41 -25.90 7.60
CA ARG A 212 0.52 -24.78 7.90
C ARG A 212 1.32 -23.63 8.52
N ASP A 213 2.13 -23.93 9.52
CA ASP A 213 2.87 -22.92 10.29
C ASP A 213 3.93 -22.26 9.40
N SER A 214 4.55 -23.02 8.48
CA SER A 214 5.49 -22.47 7.50
C SER A 214 4.88 -21.41 6.56
N VAL A 215 3.56 -21.40 6.36
CA VAL A 215 2.88 -20.33 5.59
C VAL A 215 2.97 -19.01 6.35
N CYS A 216 2.75 -19.04 7.68
CA CYS A 216 2.75 -17.88 8.56
C CYS A 216 4.19 -17.38 8.82
N GLU A 217 5.11 -18.33 9.00
CA GLU A 217 6.54 -18.11 9.18
C GLU A 217 7.22 -17.53 7.94
N GLN A 218 6.52 -17.31 6.82
CA GLN A 218 7.12 -16.48 5.76
C GLN A 218 7.33 -15.03 6.22
N CYS A 219 6.50 -14.55 7.15
CA CYS A 219 6.51 -13.17 7.63
C CYS A 219 6.72 -13.07 9.15
N HIS A 220 6.12 -13.98 9.91
CA HIS A 220 6.18 -14.00 11.37
C HIS A 220 7.25 -14.97 11.87
N LEU A 221 8.49 -14.78 11.41
CA LEU A 221 9.62 -15.58 11.87
C LEU A 221 10.03 -15.19 13.29
N SER A 222 10.41 -16.18 14.08
CA SER A 222 11.06 -16.01 15.38
C SER A 222 12.59 -15.88 15.29
N GLY A 223 13.14 -15.58 14.11
CA GLY A 223 14.59 -15.57 13.86
C GLY A 223 15.09 -14.26 13.27
N GLU A 224 16.32 -13.86 13.64
CA GLU A 224 16.98 -12.61 13.20
C GLU A 224 17.30 -12.56 11.69
N VAL A 225 17.23 -13.70 10.98
CA VAL A 225 17.58 -13.82 9.55
C VAL A 225 16.59 -14.72 8.81
N GLY A 226 16.04 -14.22 7.69
CA GLY A 226 15.29 -15.03 6.73
C GLY A 226 16.22 -15.67 5.69
N ILE A 227 16.32 -16.99 5.70
CA ILE A 227 17.04 -17.75 4.66
C ILE A 227 16.01 -18.32 3.68
N PRO A 228 15.99 -17.90 2.40
CA PRO A 228 15.07 -18.48 1.43
C PRO A 228 15.41 -19.95 1.18
N ASN A 229 14.39 -20.75 0.85
CA ASN A 229 14.59 -22.14 0.44
C ASN A 229 15.54 -22.23 -0.79
N PRO A 230 16.28 -23.33 -0.96
CA PRO A 230 17.18 -23.51 -2.11
C PRO A 230 16.49 -23.19 -3.45
N GLY A 231 17.13 -22.33 -4.25
CA GLY A 231 16.59 -21.87 -5.54
C GLY A 231 15.47 -20.81 -5.43
N LYS A 232 15.12 -20.35 -4.24
CA LYS A 232 14.21 -19.23 -4.01
C LYS A 232 14.98 -17.97 -3.62
N GLN A 233 14.41 -16.83 -3.95
CA GLN A 233 14.90 -15.53 -3.54
C GLN A 233 13.76 -14.80 -2.84
N ILE A 234 14.12 -13.96 -1.85
CA ILE A 234 13.19 -12.96 -1.32
C ILE A 234 13.20 -11.80 -2.31
N THR A 235 12.37 -11.93 -3.34
CA THR A 235 12.12 -10.88 -4.35
C THR A 235 10.94 -10.02 -3.96
#